data_AF-A0A9D7XGK7-F1
#
_entry.id   AF-A0A9D7XGK7-F1
#
_cell.length_a   1.000
_cell.length_b   1.000
_cell.length_c   1.000
_cell.angle_alpha   90.00
_cell.angle_beta   90.00
_cell.angle_gamma   90.00
#
_symmetry.space_group_name_H-M   'P 1'
#
loop_
_entity.id
_entity.type
_entity.pdbx_description
1 polymer ?
#
loop_
_entity_poly.entity_id
_entity_poly.type
_entity_poly.pdbx_seq_one_letter_code
_entity_poly.pdbx_strand_id
1 'polypeptide(L)'
;MRRQGYRVVRTESSYWYNAAPGVFQAFPYHWVITPTHSEIQDLLVRNRIAAVRYSTPFDFPGGVVSYHIVLREPYSLDQLKAQARNGVKAGLSRFKIEQIPFERLATEGWVLQQDTLDRQDRLRSMTQTQWESLCRTASDLEGFEAWAASSEGELAAAVIVARLQSTFSVPYAMSHRKFLAEHVNNALFFAVSKELLQRKGIDDLFFTVQSLDAPANVDEFKFRMGLQYKFIRQRVDFHPLFNPFASPLVHKVARGLAQLDSSNPLFAKAEGMLRFHLEGRKPIEEQVWPERLRSERLLLAPPLRTFSKVKNVQITSASPFDLLALVELHAASFPQGEHILAELGKPFLLAAHRWFVSTPGNHVLTARQGDRIVGFTTFSERPYNLPLLRACWRELIKGCLRHPGTAFNAELLMRLGWGLVQKFRGRDSEQVAQIAFTAVDKDFQGQGIGRALKAASIKVCQERGLVAVVTGVHRQNLRAKQLNEQAGFVEVPSLGNRRLFYLRLDLGKPGEAP
;
A
#
# COMPACT_ATOMS: atom_id res chain seq x y z
N MET A 1 -20.80 25.02 8.43
CA MET A 1 -21.79 23.93 8.71
C MET A 1 -23.17 24.45 9.09
N ARG A 2 -23.43 24.97 10.31
CA ARG A 2 -24.78 25.45 10.71
C ARG A 2 -25.38 26.49 9.74
N ARG A 3 -24.57 27.46 9.29
CA ARG A 3 -24.98 28.47 8.30
C ARG A 3 -25.38 27.90 6.93
N GLN A 4 -24.91 26.69 6.60
CA GLN A 4 -25.28 25.97 5.37
C GLN A 4 -26.51 25.06 5.59
N GLY A 5 -27.18 25.14 6.74
CA GLY A 5 -28.37 24.34 7.06
C GLY A 5 -28.08 22.94 7.60
N TYR A 6 -26.82 22.59 7.85
CA TYR A 6 -26.49 21.30 8.46
C TYR A 6 -26.83 21.28 9.96
N ARG A 7 -27.45 20.18 10.41
CA ARG A 7 -27.61 19.84 11.82
C ARG A 7 -26.24 19.47 12.40
N VAL A 8 -25.86 20.14 13.49
CA VAL A 8 -24.60 19.93 14.20
C VAL A 8 -24.87 19.55 15.65
N VAL A 9 -24.34 18.40 16.08
CA VAL A 9 -24.38 17.90 17.46
C VAL A 9 -22.96 17.93 18.03
N ARG A 10 -22.79 18.41 19.26
CA ARG A 10 -21.50 18.36 19.97
C ARG A 10 -21.53 17.22 20.98
N THR A 11 -20.48 16.42 21.03
CA THR A 11 -20.22 15.45 22.08
C THR A 11 -18.91 15.79 22.79
N GLU A 12 -18.46 14.94 23.71
CA GLU A 12 -17.18 15.12 24.40
C GLU A 12 -15.99 15.03 23.42
N SER A 13 -16.02 14.04 22.53
CA SER A 13 -14.90 13.78 21.61
C SER A 13 -14.90 14.64 20.36
N SER A 14 -16.05 15.15 19.89
CA SER A 14 -16.11 15.81 18.59
C SER A 14 -17.35 16.68 18.34
N TYR A 15 -17.37 17.34 17.19
CA TYR A 15 -18.58 17.86 16.57
C TYR A 15 -19.02 16.90 15.45
N TRP A 16 -20.32 16.72 15.30
CA TRP A 16 -20.91 15.80 14.34
C TRP A 16 -21.91 16.55 13.49
N TYR A 17 -21.83 16.44 12.17
CA TYR A 17 -22.80 17.06 11.27
C TYR A 17 -23.42 16.03 10.33
N ASN A 18 -24.65 16.28 9.87
CA ASN A 18 -25.39 15.41 8.95
C ASN A 18 -24.81 15.47 7.52
N ALA A 19 -23.76 14.71 7.26
CA ALA A 19 -23.09 14.63 5.97
C ALA A 19 -23.93 13.97 4.85
N ALA A 20 -24.92 13.17 5.22
CA ALA A 20 -25.93 12.61 4.33
C ALA A 20 -27.24 12.32 5.12
N PRO A 21 -28.36 11.99 4.46
CA PRO A 21 -29.60 11.64 5.16
C PRO A 21 -29.38 10.55 6.22
N GLY A 22 -29.57 10.90 7.49
CA GLY A 22 -29.37 10.00 8.63
C GLY A 22 -27.91 9.64 8.97
N VAL A 23 -26.92 10.12 8.22
CA VAL A 23 -25.50 9.80 8.43
C VAL A 23 -24.76 11.03 8.94
N PHE A 24 -24.08 10.87 10.08
CA PHE A 24 -23.28 11.93 10.68
C PHE A 24 -21.79 11.66 10.54
N GLN A 25 -21.01 12.72 10.36
CA GLN A 25 -19.56 12.63 10.29
C GLN A 25 -18.91 13.54 11.34
N ALA A 26 -17.90 13.02 12.02
CA ALA A 26 -17.08 13.79 12.95
C ALA A 26 -16.32 14.89 12.18
N PHE A 27 -16.25 16.08 12.78
CA PHE A 27 -15.46 17.20 12.29
C PHE A 27 -14.91 18.02 13.47
N PRO A 28 -13.78 18.73 13.31
CA PRO A 28 -12.88 18.78 12.14
C PRO A 28 -12.35 17.44 11.64
N TYR A 29 -12.22 17.28 10.32
CA TYR A 29 -11.89 15.97 9.71
C TYR A 29 -10.48 15.46 10.04
N HIS A 30 -9.57 16.36 10.43
CA HIS A 30 -8.21 16.01 10.85
C HIS A 30 -8.16 15.45 12.28
N TRP A 31 -9.23 15.57 13.06
CA TRP A 31 -9.28 15.01 14.40
C TRP A 31 -9.27 13.48 14.34
N VAL A 32 -8.45 12.93 15.23
CA VAL A 32 -8.34 11.51 15.49
C VAL A 32 -8.84 11.32 16.91
N ILE A 33 -10.04 10.77 17.05
CA ILE A 33 -10.80 10.75 18.30
C ILE A 33 -10.92 9.33 18.85
N THR A 34 -11.15 9.19 20.14
CA THR A 34 -11.38 7.90 20.83
C THR A 34 -12.68 7.96 21.63
N PRO A 35 -13.84 8.12 20.97
CA PRO A 35 -15.11 8.21 21.68
C PRO A 35 -15.40 6.93 22.45
N THR A 36 -16.05 7.06 23.60
CA THR A 36 -16.48 5.89 24.36
C THR A 36 -17.66 5.20 23.65
N HIS A 37 -17.87 3.92 23.95
CA HIS A 37 -19.02 3.20 23.38
C HIS A 37 -20.35 3.85 23.76
N SER A 38 -20.50 4.30 25.00
CA SER A 38 -21.69 5.00 25.50
C SER A 38 -21.91 6.33 24.79
N GLU A 39 -20.84 7.11 24.53
CA GLU A 39 -20.94 8.36 23.77
C GLU A 39 -21.52 8.14 22.36
N ILE A 40 -21.03 7.13 21.64
CA ILE A 40 -21.53 6.81 20.30
C ILE A 40 -22.97 6.29 20.35
N GLN A 41 -23.31 5.43 21.32
CA GLN A 41 -24.68 4.95 21.47
C GLN A 41 -25.65 6.09 21.79
N ASP A 42 -25.31 6.97 22.73
CA ASP A 42 -26.12 8.13 23.10
C ASP A 42 -26.30 9.07 21.91
N LEU A 43 -25.23 9.33 21.16
CA LEU A 43 -25.29 10.13 19.94
C LEU A 43 -26.28 9.52 18.95
N LEU A 44 -26.15 8.22 18.65
CA LEU A 44 -27.01 7.51 17.70
C LEU A 44 -28.48 7.52 18.13
N VAL A 45 -28.77 7.11 19.36
CA VAL A 45 -30.13 6.90 19.86
C VAL A 45 -30.84 8.22 20.14
N ARG A 46 -30.24 9.12 20.93
CA ARG A 46 -30.90 10.37 21.33
C ARG A 46 -31.14 11.31 20.15
N ASN A 47 -30.29 11.24 19.13
CA ASN A 47 -30.40 12.12 17.96
C ASN A 47 -31.08 11.46 16.75
N ARG A 48 -31.51 10.20 16.86
CA ARG A 48 -32.11 9.39 15.77
C ARG A 48 -31.21 9.34 14.53
N ILE A 49 -29.92 9.11 14.74
CA ILE A 49 -28.90 9.04 13.69
C ILE A 49 -28.76 7.59 13.25
N ALA A 50 -28.81 7.34 11.95
CA ALA A 50 -28.72 5.98 11.39
C ALA A 50 -27.30 5.42 11.41
N ALA A 51 -26.29 6.27 11.17
CA ALA A 51 -24.88 5.89 11.24
C ALA A 51 -23.97 7.08 11.52
N VAL A 52 -22.80 6.80 12.09
CA VAL A 52 -21.72 7.78 12.27
C VAL A 52 -20.43 7.30 11.61
N ARG A 53 -19.62 8.24 11.11
CA ARG A 53 -18.27 8.01 10.57
C ARG A 53 -17.26 8.92 11.26
N TYR A 54 -16.14 8.36 11.67
CA TYR A 54 -15.06 9.10 12.33
C TYR A 54 -13.69 8.42 12.18
N SER A 55 -12.64 9.16 12.50
CA SER A 55 -11.26 8.69 12.48
C SER A 55 -10.77 8.42 13.91
N THR A 56 -10.04 7.33 14.09
CA THR A 56 -9.51 6.86 15.38
C THR A 56 -8.01 6.54 15.25
N PRO A 57 -7.25 6.49 16.36
CA PRO A 57 -5.84 6.09 16.32
C PRO A 57 -5.63 4.74 15.64
N PHE A 58 -4.43 4.52 15.09
CA PHE A 58 -4.13 3.30 14.35
C PHE A 58 -4.22 2.02 15.23
N ASP A 59 -3.90 2.14 16.51
CA ASP A 59 -3.97 1.09 17.53
C ASP A 59 -5.37 0.89 18.13
N PHE A 60 -6.37 1.67 17.70
CA PHE A 60 -7.75 1.54 18.22
C PHE A 60 -8.34 0.14 17.93
N PRO A 61 -9.10 -0.46 18.87
CA PRO A 61 -9.68 -1.80 18.71
C PRO A 61 -10.86 -1.78 17.73
N GLY A 62 -10.55 -1.75 16.45
CA GLY A 62 -11.50 -1.88 15.34
C GLY A 62 -11.54 -0.65 14.43
N GLY A 63 -12.33 -0.76 13.37
CA GLY A 63 -12.27 0.16 12.24
C GLY A 63 -11.28 -0.32 11.17
N VAL A 64 -11.42 0.25 9.98
CA VAL A 64 -10.64 -0.12 8.80
C VAL A 64 -9.31 0.60 8.82
N VAL A 65 -8.23 -0.12 8.58
CA VAL A 65 -6.91 0.48 8.33
C VAL A 65 -7.00 1.48 7.18
N SER A 66 -6.63 2.72 7.48
CA SER A 66 -6.85 3.84 6.59
C SER A 66 -5.80 4.93 6.82
N TYR A 67 -5.96 6.06 6.14
CA TYR A 67 -5.07 7.18 6.27
C TYR A 67 -5.79 8.54 6.16
N HIS A 68 -5.21 9.51 6.84
CA HIS A 68 -5.36 10.93 6.52
C HIS A 68 -4.26 11.32 5.55
N ILE A 69 -4.54 12.24 4.64
CA ILE A 69 -3.51 12.84 3.78
C ILE A 69 -3.15 14.19 4.38
N VAL A 70 -1.87 14.39 4.69
CA VAL A 70 -1.37 15.60 5.35
C VAL A 70 -0.14 16.15 4.65
N LEU A 71 0.11 17.44 4.80
CA LEU A 71 1.37 18.10 4.42
C LEU A 71 1.92 18.84 5.63
N ARG A 72 3.24 18.85 5.79
CA ARG A 72 3.95 19.48 6.91
C ARG A 72 5.17 20.24 6.40
N GLU A 73 5.73 21.08 7.26
CA GLU A 73 7.02 21.71 7.01
C GLU A 73 8.20 20.72 7.14
N PRO A 74 9.33 21.00 6.46
CA PRO A 74 9.46 22.01 5.40
C PRO A 74 8.68 21.59 4.14
N TYR A 75 8.12 22.54 3.39
CA TYR A 75 7.51 22.28 2.08
C TYR A 75 8.15 23.14 0.98
N SER A 76 8.98 22.51 0.14
CA SER A 76 9.74 23.18 -0.91
C SER A 76 9.73 22.42 -2.24
N LEU A 77 10.15 23.08 -3.32
CA LEU A 77 10.23 22.45 -4.64
C LEU A 77 11.17 21.23 -4.65
N ASP A 78 12.22 21.25 -3.82
CA ASP A 78 13.26 20.22 -3.85
C ASP A 78 12.78 18.87 -3.28
N GLN A 79 11.76 18.90 -2.42
CA GLN A 79 11.11 17.71 -1.88
C GLN A 79 10.14 17.06 -2.87
N LEU A 80 9.74 17.79 -3.92
CA LEU A 80 8.86 17.25 -4.94
C LEU A 80 9.63 16.36 -5.93
N LYS A 81 8.98 15.28 -6.36
CA LYS A 81 9.48 14.46 -7.47
C LYS A 81 9.63 15.31 -8.73
N ALA A 82 10.60 14.98 -9.58
CA ALA A 82 10.96 15.77 -10.77
C ALA A 82 9.74 16.15 -11.64
N GLN A 83 8.83 15.20 -11.90
CA GLN A 83 7.59 15.46 -12.66
C GLN A 83 6.72 16.54 -12.00
N ALA A 84 6.49 16.42 -10.69
CA ALA A 84 5.66 17.36 -9.93
C ALA A 84 6.30 18.75 -9.89
N ARG A 85 7.60 18.80 -9.58
CA ARG A 85 8.41 20.03 -9.57
C ARG A 85 8.38 20.76 -10.91
N ASN A 86 8.55 20.03 -12.02
CA ASN A 86 8.49 20.62 -13.35
C ASN A 86 7.09 21.15 -13.67
N GLY A 87 6.04 20.41 -13.31
CA GLY A 87 4.66 20.88 -13.44
C GLY A 87 4.38 22.14 -12.61
N VAL A 88 4.91 22.22 -11.38
CA VAL A 88 4.80 23.43 -10.55
C VAL A 88 5.49 24.61 -11.23
N LYS A 89 6.75 24.46 -11.69
CA LYS A 89 7.48 25.54 -12.37
C LYS A 89 6.77 26.01 -13.63
N ALA A 90 6.30 25.08 -14.46
CA ALA A 90 5.56 25.38 -15.68
C ALA A 90 4.25 26.13 -15.37
N GLY A 91 3.46 25.64 -14.41
CA GLY A 91 2.22 26.31 -14.03
C GLY A 91 2.44 27.69 -13.42
N LEU A 92 3.44 27.86 -12.54
CA LEU A 92 3.76 29.16 -11.93
C LEU A 92 4.27 30.19 -12.95
N SER A 93 4.79 29.75 -14.10
CA SER A 93 5.16 30.67 -15.20
C SER A 93 3.96 31.18 -16.00
N ARG A 94 2.78 30.57 -15.84
CA ARG A 94 1.57 30.88 -16.61
C ARG A 94 0.44 31.47 -15.77
N PHE A 95 0.28 30.98 -14.54
CA PHE A 95 -0.85 31.34 -13.69
C PHE A 95 -0.42 32.26 -12.56
N LYS A 96 -1.23 33.30 -12.34
CA LYS A 96 -1.15 34.13 -11.13
C LYS A 96 -1.91 33.42 -10.02
N ILE A 97 -1.24 33.14 -8.91
CA ILE A 97 -1.85 32.55 -7.72
C ILE A 97 -2.10 33.64 -6.69
N GLU A 98 -3.34 33.81 -6.26
CA GLU A 98 -3.72 34.83 -5.28
C GLU A 98 -4.94 34.42 -4.45
N GLN A 99 -5.08 35.05 -3.29
CA GLN A 99 -6.32 35.00 -2.53
C GLN A 99 -7.38 35.85 -3.24
N ILE A 100 -8.61 35.35 -3.36
CA ILE A 100 -9.73 36.04 -4.00
C ILE A 100 -10.91 36.22 -3.03
N PRO A 101 -11.79 37.21 -3.24
CA PRO A 101 -13.02 37.31 -2.48
C PRO A 101 -13.95 36.10 -2.73
N PHE A 102 -14.63 35.63 -1.69
CA PHE A 102 -15.64 34.56 -1.81
C PHE A 102 -16.78 34.93 -2.77
N GLU A 103 -17.12 36.22 -2.93
CA GLU A 103 -18.13 36.66 -3.90
C GLU A 103 -17.73 36.30 -5.33
N ARG A 104 -16.46 36.50 -5.69
CA ARG A 104 -15.94 36.11 -7.00
C ARG A 104 -15.99 34.59 -7.18
N LEU A 105 -15.62 33.84 -6.14
CA LEU A 105 -15.70 32.38 -6.17
C LEU A 105 -17.15 31.86 -6.27
N ALA A 106 -18.12 32.57 -5.66
CA ALA A 106 -19.53 32.22 -5.74
C ALA A 106 -20.05 32.33 -7.18
N THR A 107 -19.71 33.41 -7.90
CA THR A 107 -20.20 33.69 -9.25
C THR A 107 -19.41 32.98 -10.34
N GLU A 108 -18.08 33.15 -10.37
CA GLU A 108 -17.22 32.60 -11.42
C GLU A 108 -16.81 31.14 -11.11
N GLY A 109 -16.70 30.77 -9.84
CA GLY A 109 -16.20 29.45 -9.43
C GLY A 109 -17.15 28.30 -9.73
N TRP A 110 -18.44 28.57 -9.99
CA TRP A 110 -19.39 27.51 -10.35
C TRP A 110 -18.97 26.77 -11.63
N VAL A 111 -18.42 27.49 -12.62
CA VAL A 111 -17.94 26.87 -13.87
C VAL A 111 -16.83 25.86 -13.58
N LEU A 112 -15.91 26.19 -12.67
CA LEU A 112 -14.84 25.28 -12.24
C LEU A 112 -15.38 24.06 -11.49
N GLN A 113 -16.34 24.29 -10.59
CA GLN A 113 -16.92 23.25 -9.77
C GLN A 113 -17.77 22.29 -10.61
N GLN A 114 -18.60 22.82 -11.51
CA GLN A 114 -19.40 22.02 -12.45
C GLN A 114 -18.50 21.17 -13.34
N ASP A 115 -17.44 21.74 -13.93
CA ASP A 115 -16.47 21.00 -14.73
C ASP A 115 -15.80 19.87 -13.92
N THR A 116 -15.44 20.16 -12.67
CA THR A 116 -14.82 19.19 -11.77
C THR A 116 -15.79 18.06 -11.42
N LEU A 117 -17.06 18.37 -11.17
CA LEU A 117 -18.10 17.38 -10.89
C LEU A 117 -18.39 16.52 -12.12
N ASP A 118 -18.45 17.11 -13.31
CA ASP A 118 -18.63 16.37 -14.58
C ASP A 118 -17.50 15.37 -14.81
N ARG A 119 -16.24 15.82 -14.70
CA ARG A 119 -15.06 14.94 -14.85
C ARG A 119 -14.99 13.80 -13.84
N GLN A 120 -15.67 13.94 -12.70
CA GLN A 120 -15.69 12.94 -11.64
C GLN A 120 -16.96 12.08 -11.64
N ASP A 121 -17.85 12.23 -12.62
CA ASP A 121 -19.17 11.58 -12.67
C ASP A 121 -20.03 11.90 -11.42
N ARG A 122 -20.05 13.18 -11.04
CA ARG A 122 -20.62 13.69 -9.79
C ARG A 122 -21.54 14.88 -9.95
N LEU A 123 -22.05 15.17 -11.15
CA LEU A 123 -22.93 16.31 -11.44
C LEU A 123 -24.15 16.42 -10.50
N ARG A 124 -24.65 15.30 -9.99
CA ARG A 124 -25.79 15.26 -9.05
C ARG A 124 -25.44 15.65 -7.61
N SER A 125 -24.17 15.91 -7.31
CA SER A 125 -23.71 16.12 -5.93
C SER A 125 -23.93 17.54 -5.41
N MET A 126 -24.10 18.52 -6.30
CA MET A 126 -24.23 19.93 -5.94
C MET A 126 -24.89 20.72 -7.05
N THR A 127 -25.74 21.69 -6.70
CA THR A 127 -26.31 22.68 -7.63
C THR A 127 -25.58 24.01 -7.54
N GLN A 128 -25.76 24.89 -8.53
CA GLN A 128 -25.20 26.24 -8.50
C GLN A 128 -25.64 27.03 -7.27
N THR A 129 -26.94 27.01 -6.93
CA THR A 129 -27.46 27.71 -5.75
C THR A 129 -26.83 27.20 -4.45
N GLN A 130 -26.58 25.89 -4.35
CA GLN A 130 -25.88 25.32 -3.20
C GLN A 130 -24.43 25.79 -3.13
N TRP A 131 -23.75 25.86 -4.28
CA TRP A 131 -22.38 26.38 -4.38
C TRP A 131 -22.30 27.85 -3.97
N GLU A 132 -23.15 28.70 -4.53
CA GLU A 132 -23.20 30.13 -4.20
C GLU A 132 -23.49 30.36 -2.71
N SER A 133 -24.44 29.62 -2.14
CA SER A 133 -24.74 29.65 -0.71
C SER A 133 -23.53 29.22 0.13
N LEU A 134 -22.82 28.16 -0.28
CA LEU A 134 -21.61 27.71 0.40
C LEU A 134 -20.53 28.80 0.43
N CYS A 135 -20.27 29.45 -0.70
CA CYS A 135 -19.27 30.52 -0.79
C CYS A 135 -19.69 31.75 0.01
N ARG A 136 -20.92 32.22 -0.14
CA ARG A 136 -21.43 33.42 0.56
C ARG A 136 -21.45 33.22 2.08
N THR A 137 -21.82 32.03 2.56
CA THR A 137 -21.82 31.73 4.01
C THR A 137 -20.43 31.64 4.64
N ALA A 138 -19.38 31.49 3.84
CA ALA A 138 -17.99 31.49 4.29
C ALA A 138 -17.33 32.89 4.27
N SER A 139 -17.92 33.86 3.57
CA SER A 139 -17.29 35.16 3.31
C SER A 139 -16.89 35.99 4.54
N ASP A 140 -17.65 35.87 5.63
CA ASP A 140 -17.44 36.56 6.91
C ASP A 140 -16.99 35.61 8.04
N LEU A 141 -16.64 34.36 7.72
CA LEU A 141 -16.15 33.40 8.70
C LEU A 141 -14.63 33.49 8.83
N GLU A 142 -14.16 33.82 10.03
CA GLU A 142 -12.74 33.80 10.36
C GLU A 142 -12.12 32.43 10.06
N GLY A 143 -10.93 32.45 9.47
CA GLY A 143 -10.18 31.26 9.11
C GLY A 143 -10.55 30.65 7.74
N PHE A 144 -11.62 31.10 7.09
CA PHE A 144 -11.93 30.68 5.73
C PHE A 144 -11.25 31.57 4.69
N GLU A 145 -10.64 30.96 3.68
CA GLU A 145 -10.01 31.69 2.58
C GLU A 145 -10.31 30.99 1.25
N ALA A 146 -10.50 31.80 0.21
CA ALA A 146 -10.58 31.34 -1.17
C ALA A 146 -9.29 31.74 -1.89
N TRP A 147 -8.63 30.77 -2.51
CA TRP A 147 -7.43 30.98 -3.32
C TRP A 147 -7.69 30.52 -4.74
N ALA A 148 -7.13 31.23 -5.71
CA ALA A 148 -7.33 30.94 -7.12
C ALA A 148 -6.05 31.04 -7.94
N ALA A 149 -6.03 30.27 -9.03
CA ALA A 149 -5.13 30.44 -10.15
C ALA A 149 -5.89 31.13 -11.28
N SER A 150 -5.33 32.21 -11.82
CA SER A 150 -5.92 32.95 -12.93
C SER A 150 -4.94 33.15 -14.08
N SER A 151 -5.47 33.23 -15.30
CA SER A 151 -4.73 33.57 -16.53
C SER A 151 -5.56 34.57 -17.31
N GLU A 152 -4.98 35.73 -17.65
CA GLU A 152 -5.67 36.79 -18.42
C GLU A 152 -7.02 37.22 -17.82
N GLY A 153 -7.14 37.20 -16.49
CA GLY A 153 -8.37 37.54 -15.77
C GLY A 153 -9.36 36.39 -15.61
N GLU A 154 -9.23 35.30 -16.37
CA GLU A 154 -10.06 34.10 -16.27
C GLU A 154 -9.65 33.22 -15.06
N LEU A 155 -10.62 32.72 -14.30
CA LEU A 155 -10.36 31.72 -13.27
C LEU A 155 -10.06 30.36 -13.90
N ALA A 156 -8.89 29.80 -13.58
CA ALA A 156 -8.44 28.52 -14.11
C ALA A 156 -8.61 27.38 -13.09
N ALA A 157 -8.35 27.66 -11.82
CA ALA A 157 -8.56 26.75 -10.70
C ALA A 157 -8.78 27.53 -9.39
N ALA A 158 -9.38 26.88 -8.40
CA ALA A 158 -9.58 27.47 -7.08
C ALA A 158 -9.56 26.41 -5.97
N VAL A 159 -9.25 26.84 -4.75
CA VAL A 159 -9.39 26.06 -3.52
C VAL A 159 -10.06 26.90 -2.44
N ILE A 160 -10.88 26.25 -1.61
CA ILE A 160 -11.34 26.80 -0.35
C ILE A 160 -10.50 26.15 0.74
N VAL A 161 -9.92 26.95 1.62
CA VAL A 161 -9.19 26.48 2.81
C VAL A 161 -9.86 26.99 4.07
N ALA A 162 -9.74 26.23 5.16
CA ALA A 162 -10.30 26.56 6.45
C ALA A 162 -9.27 26.31 7.55
N ARG A 163 -8.86 27.37 8.26
CA ARG A 163 -8.03 27.28 9.45
C ARG A 163 -8.88 26.79 10.62
N LEU A 164 -8.43 25.69 11.23
CA LEU A 164 -9.02 25.13 12.43
C LEU A 164 -7.86 24.84 13.38
N GLN A 165 -7.70 25.69 14.40
CA GLN A 165 -6.56 25.66 15.32
C GLN A 165 -5.22 25.84 14.55
N SER A 166 -4.29 24.89 14.69
CA SER A 166 -3.00 24.88 13.99
C SER A 166 -3.03 24.12 12.66
N THR A 167 -4.20 23.71 12.19
CA THR A 167 -4.35 22.95 10.94
C THR A 167 -5.16 23.74 9.91
N PHE A 168 -4.68 23.82 8.68
CA PHE A 168 -5.51 24.24 7.54
C PHE A 168 -6.13 23.01 6.87
N SER A 169 -7.45 22.98 6.69
CA SER A 169 -8.14 21.95 5.91
C SER A 169 -8.46 22.46 4.51
N VAL A 170 -8.43 21.59 3.49
CA VAL A 170 -8.79 21.94 2.10
C VAL A 170 -10.11 21.27 1.69
N PRO A 171 -11.27 21.79 2.12
CA PRO A 171 -12.58 21.16 1.85
C PRO A 171 -12.95 21.10 0.36
N TYR A 172 -12.52 22.08 -0.45
CA TYR A 172 -12.85 22.14 -1.88
C TYR A 172 -11.62 22.49 -2.71
N ALA A 173 -11.44 21.76 -3.81
CA ALA A 173 -10.45 22.05 -4.85
C ALA A 173 -11.08 21.76 -6.20
N MET A 174 -11.00 22.72 -7.11
CA MET A 174 -11.68 22.68 -8.41
C MET A 174 -10.82 23.32 -9.50
N SER A 175 -11.00 22.86 -10.73
CA SER A 175 -10.24 23.34 -11.88
C SER A 175 -10.96 23.09 -13.17
N HIS A 176 -10.80 23.98 -14.13
CA HIS A 176 -11.34 23.81 -15.47
C HIS A 176 -10.47 22.87 -16.31
N ARG A 177 -11.08 21.94 -17.05
CA ARG A 177 -10.36 20.94 -17.88
C ARG A 177 -9.42 21.57 -18.90
N LYS A 178 -9.75 22.76 -19.42
CA LYS A 178 -8.92 23.56 -20.35
C LYS A 178 -7.48 23.75 -19.87
N PHE A 179 -7.30 23.96 -18.56
CA PHE A 179 -6.00 24.35 -17.98
C PHE A 179 -5.24 23.18 -17.33
N LEU A 180 -5.78 21.95 -17.37
CA LEU A 180 -5.15 20.79 -16.74
C LEU A 180 -3.80 20.44 -17.37
N ALA A 181 -3.71 20.54 -18.71
CA ALA A 181 -2.47 20.31 -19.45
C ALA A 181 -1.38 21.35 -19.14
N GLU A 182 -1.77 22.50 -18.60
CA GLU A 182 -0.89 23.62 -18.27
C GLU A 182 -0.43 23.59 -16.80
N HIS A 183 -0.75 22.51 -16.09
CA HIS A 183 -0.35 22.30 -14.70
C HIS A 183 -0.92 23.32 -13.70
N VAL A 184 -2.10 23.89 -13.97
CA VAL A 184 -2.78 24.84 -13.07
C VAL A 184 -2.91 24.32 -11.63
N ASN A 185 -3.27 23.05 -11.48
CA ASN A 185 -3.44 22.42 -10.16
C ASN A 185 -2.11 22.27 -9.42
N ASN A 186 -1.01 21.97 -10.12
CA ASN A 186 0.30 21.88 -9.49
C ASN A 186 0.71 23.25 -8.94
N ALA A 187 0.56 24.30 -9.74
CA ALA A 187 0.92 25.67 -9.36
C ALA A 187 0.09 26.17 -8.17
N LEU A 188 -1.25 26.10 -8.29
CA LEU A 188 -2.16 26.51 -7.22
C LEU A 188 -1.88 25.77 -5.93
N PHE A 189 -1.83 24.44 -6.01
CA PHE A 189 -1.67 23.60 -4.83
C PHE A 189 -0.33 23.84 -4.13
N PHE A 190 0.77 23.94 -4.89
CA PHE A 190 2.09 24.21 -4.32
C PHE A 190 2.16 25.59 -3.66
N ALA A 191 1.76 26.64 -4.38
CA ALA A 191 1.87 28.01 -3.90
C ALA A 191 1.03 28.24 -2.64
N VAL A 192 -0.24 27.80 -2.65
CA VAL A 192 -1.13 27.93 -1.49
C VAL A 192 -0.61 27.11 -0.31
N SER A 193 -0.21 25.85 -0.53
CA SER A 193 0.27 25.01 0.57
C SER A 193 1.55 25.56 1.21
N LYS A 194 2.48 26.07 0.39
CA LYS A 194 3.71 26.70 0.88
C LYS A 194 3.42 27.95 1.69
N GLU A 195 2.56 28.83 1.18
CA GLU A 195 2.14 30.07 1.87
C GLU A 195 1.49 29.75 3.22
N LEU A 196 0.54 28.80 3.26
CA LEU A 196 -0.21 28.47 4.47
C LEU A 196 0.67 27.84 5.55
N LEU A 197 1.61 26.95 5.18
CA LEU A 197 2.51 26.31 6.14
C LEU A 197 3.51 27.29 6.75
N GLN A 198 3.92 28.33 6.01
CA GLN A 198 4.85 29.35 6.51
C GLN A 198 4.21 30.29 7.56
N ARG A 199 2.90 30.21 7.78
CA ARG A 199 2.21 31.08 8.74
C ARG A 199 2.45 30.59 10.16
N LYS A 200 2.68 31.54 11.06
CA LYS A 200 2.92 31.26 12.49
C LYS A 200 1.77 30.47 13.12
N GLY A 201 2.13 29.39 13.81
CA GLY A 201 1.19 28.54 14.54
C GLY A 201 0.38 27.61 13.65
N ILE A 202 0.90 27.29 12.46
CA ILE A 202 0.39 26.23 11.59
C ILE A 202 1.36 25.06 11.62
N ASP A 203 0.85 23.88 11.95
CA ASP A 203 1.65 22.66 12.06
C ASP A 203 1.48 21.78 10.81
N ASP A 204 0.27 21.76 10.24
CA ASP A 204 -0.07 20.92 9.10
C ASP A 204 -1.19 21.48 8.20
N LEU A 205 -1.19 20.98 6.98
CA LEU A 205 -2.32 21.05 6.05
C LEU A 205 -2.99 19.67 6.01
N PHE A 206 -4.26 19.62 6.38
CA PHE A 206 -5.10 18.47 6.21
C PHE A 206 -5.76 18.45 4.82
N PHE A 207 -5.36 17.44 4.08
CA PHE A 207 -5.85 16.95 2.80
C PHE A 207 -7.33 16.59 2.76
N THR A 208 -7.49 15.30 3.03
CA THR A 208 -8.73 14.56 3.11
C THR A 208 -8.44 13.33 3.95
N VAL A 209 -9.49 12.72 4.46
CA VAL A 209 -9.48 11.31 4.86
C VAL A 209 -9.63 10.44 3.62
N GLN A 210 -9.04 9.23 3.61
CA GLN A 210 -9.27 8.26 2.53
C GLN A 210 -10.78 8.12 2.25
N SER A 211 -11.18 8.24 0.98
CA SER A 211 -12.61 8.21 0.62
C SER A 211 -13.25 6.84 0.86
N LEU A 212 -14.56 6.83 1.09
CA LEU A 212 -15.36 5.60 1.17
C LEU A 212 -15.69 5.03 -0.21
N ASP A 213 -15.73 5.88 -1.22
CA ASP A 213 -16.40 5.65 -2.49
C ASP A 213 -15.56 6.12 -3.69
N ALA A 214 -14.41 6.75 -3.44
CA ALA A 214 -13.52 7.20 -4.50
C ALA A 214 -12.44 6.14 -4.77
N PRO A 215 -12.03 5.97 -6.04
CA PRO A 215 -10.92 5.11 -6.38
C PRO A 215 -9.60 5.65 -5.80
N ALA A 216 -8.66 4.75 -5.50
CA ALA A 216 -7.39 5.09 -4.87
C ALA A 216 -6.52 6.06 -5.70
N ASN A 217 -6.73 6.11 -7.01
CA ASN A 217 -6.01 7.01 -7.91
C ASN A 217 -6.31 8.50 -7.67
N VAL A 218 -7.45 8.84 -7.03
CA VAL A 218 -7.82 10.22 -6.67
C VAL A 218 -6.79 10.85 -5.71
N ASP A 219 -6.05 10.03 -4.97
CA ASP A 219 -5.03 10.50 -4.03
C ASP A 219 -3.62 10.58 -4.64
N GLU A 220 -3.41 10.03 -5.85
CA GLU A 220 -2.08 10.01 -6.49
C GLU A 220 -1.54 11.40 -6.78
N PHE A 221 -2.41 12.32 -7.20
CA PHE A 221 -2.03 13.72 -7.36
C PHE A 221 -1.43 14.28 -6.07
N LYS A 222 -2.08 14.03 -4.93
CA LYS A 222 -1.68 14.56 -3.61
C LYS A 222 -0.32 14.00 -3.19
N PHE A 223 -0.13 12.69 -3.31
CA PHE A 223 1.16 12.07 -3.00
C PHE A 223 2.28 12.53 -3.94
N ARG A 224 1.97 12.75 -5.22
CA ARG A 224 2.93 13.33 -6.17
C ARG A 224 3.30 14.77 -5.81
N MET A 225 2.40 15.52 -5.17
CA MET A 225 2.64 16.85 -4.62
C MET A 225 3.32 16.85 -3.25
N GLY A 226 3.87 15.71 -2.80
CA GLY A 226 4.66 15.61 -1.57
C GLY A 226 3.84 15.40 -0.30
N LEU A 227 2.52 15.21 -0.41
CA LEU A 227 1.70 14.89 0.76
C LEU A 227 2.03 13.49 1.26
N GLN A 228 1.90 13.32 2.57
CA GLN A 228 2.17 12.10 3.29
C GLN A 228 0.85 11.51 3.80
N TYR A 229 0.83 10.20 4.00
CA TYR A 229 -0.25 9.56 4.72
C TYR A 229 0.05 9.55 6.22
N LYS A 230 -0.95 9.83 7.05
CA LYS A 230 -0.94 9.60 8.49
C LYS A 230 -1.86 8.42 8.80
N PHE A 231 -1.30 7.37 9.37
CA PHE A 231 -2.05 6.16 9.71
C PHE A 231 -3.16 6.44 10.71
N ILE A 232 -4.34 5.93 10.41
CA ILE A 232 -5.52 5.99 11.27
C ILE A 232 -6.34 4.72 11.07
N ARG A 233 -7.38 4.57 11.87
CA ARG A 233 -8.52 3.72 11.53
C ARG A 233 -9.76 4.55 11.25
N GLN A 234 -10.49 4.18 10.21
CA GLN A 234 -11.81 4.74 9.97
C GLN A 234 -12.89 3.83 10.55
N ARG A 235 -13.74 4.42 11.40
CA ARG A 235 -14.87 3.74 12.03
C ARG A 235 -16.16 4.14 11.35
N VAL A 236 -17.03 3.14 11.18
CA VAL A 236 -18.43 3.32 10.84
C VAL A 236 -19.24 2.54 11.87
N ASP A 237 -20.04 3.25 12.67
CA ASP A 237 -20.95 2.64 13.63
C ASP A 237 -22.40 2.93 13.21
N PHE A 238 -23.21 1.88 13.14
CA PHE A 238 -24.63 1.99 12.82
C PHE A 238 -25.45 2.10 14.11
N HIS A 239 -26.61 2.75 14.01
CA HIS A 239 -27.62 2.74 15.04
C HIS A 239 -27.89 1.29 15.51
N PRO A 240 -28.10 1.04 16.82
CA PRO A 240 -28.32 -0.33 17.33
C PRO A 240 -29.41 -1.11 16.59
N LEU A 241 -30.50 -0.44 16.17
CA LEU A 241 -31.58 -1.05 15.39
C LEU A 241 -31.19 -1.39 13.93
N PHE A 242 -30.23 -0.67 13.34
CA PHE A 242 -29.78 -0.90 11.96
C PHE A 242 -28.56 -1.81 11.88
N ASN A 243 -27.79 -1.91 12.97
CA ASN A 243 -26.57 -2.70 13.05
C ASN A 243 -26.74 -4.19 12.67
N PRO A 244 -27.83 -4.90 13.05
CA PRO A 244 -28.06 -6.27 12.60
C PRO A 244 -28.21 -6.41 11.08
N PHE A 245 -28.66 -5.36 10.40
CA PHE A 245 -28.84 -5.33 8.95
C PHE A 245 -27.57 -4.94 8.20
N ALA A 246 -26.53 -4.43 8.89
CA ALA A 246 -25.22 -4.16 8.30
C ALA A 246 -24.44 -5.46 8.09
N SER A 247 -24.98 -6.34 7.23
CA SER A 247 -24.50 -7.70 6.97
C SER A 247 -23.85 -7.82 5.58
N PRO A 248 -23.06 -8.88 5.33
CA PRO A 248 -22.47 -9.13 4.01
C PRO A 248 -23.50 -9.24 2.87
N LEU A 249 -24.71 -9.71 3.16
CA LEU A 249 -25.80 -9.79 2.17
C LEU A 249 -26.26 -8.39 1.75
N VAL A 250 -26.52 -7.51 2.71
CA VAL A 250 -26.94 -6.12 2.43
C VAL A 250 -25.81 -5.35 1.74
N HIS A 251 -24.55 -5.58 2.12
CA HIS A 251 -23.40 -5.03 1.40
C HIS A 251 -23.35 -5.49 -0.05
N LYS A 252 -23.59 -6.78 -0.33
CA LYS A 252 -23.64 -7.30 -1.70
C LYS A 252 -24.73 -6.62 -2.53
N VAL A 253 -25.91 -6.38 -1.95
CA VAL A 253 -27.01 -5.65 -2.61
C VAL A 253 -26.64 -4.19 -2.87
N ALA A 254 -26.14 -3.49 -1.85
CA ALA A 254 -25.71 -2.08 -1.99
C ALA A 254 -24.63 -1.92 -3.06
N ARG A 255 -23.67 -2.85 -3.12
CA ARG A 255 -22.67 -2.90 -4.18
C ARG A 255 -23.29 -3.11 -5.57
N GLY A 256 -24.29 -3.99 -5.69
CA GLY A 256 -25.02 -4.19 -6.94
C GLY A 256 -25.71 -2.90 -7.40
N LEU A 257 -26.38 -2.19 -6.50
CA LEU A 257 -27.03 -0.91 -6.79
C LEU A 257 -26.01 0.17 -7.19
N ALA A 258 -24.88 0.26 -6.48
CA ALA A 258 -23.80 1.20 -6.81
C ALA A 258 -23.13 0.89 -8.16
N GLN A 259 -23.13 -0.37 -8.59
CA GLN A 259 -22.65 -0.77 -9.92
C GLN A 259 -23.66 -0.49 -11.03
N LEU A 260 -24.96 -0.57 -10.73
CA LEU A 260 -26.04 -0.26 -11.68
C LEU A 260 -26.16 1.24 -11.95
N ASP A 261 -25.92 2.09 -10.95
CA ASP A 261 -25.89 3.55 -11.10
C ASP A 261 -24.71 4.14 -10.31
N SER A 262 -23.53 4.17 -10.95
CA SER A 262 -22.30 4.75 -10.37
C SER A 262 -22.42 6.24 -10.09
N SER A 263 -23.31 6.93 -10.82
CA SER A 263 -23.54 8.37 -10.67
C SER A 263 -24.39 8.72 -9.45
N ASN A 264 -24.98 7.71 -8.78
CA ASN A 264 -25.83 7.91 -7.61
C ASN A 264 -24.99 7.98 -6.32
N PRO A 265 -24.79 9.17 -5.72
CA PRO A 265 -23.96 9.32 -4.54
C PRO A 265 -24.54 8.60 -3.31
N LEU A 266 -25.85 8.34 -3.26
CA LEU A 266 -26.47 7.61 -2.17
C LEU A 266 -26.04 6.15 -2.16
N PHE A 267 -26.07 5.47 -3.32
CA PHE A 267 -25.68 4.07 -3.43
C PHE A 267 -24.18 3.88 -3.18
N ALA A 268 -23.35 4.73 -3.77
CA ALA A 268 -21.90 4.70 -3.55
C ALA A 268 -21.53 4.90 -2.07
N LYS A 269 -22.18 5.87 -1.39
CA LYS A 269 -21.96 6.09 0.06
C LYS A 269 -22.50 4.93 0.90
N ALA A 270 -23.67 4.39 0.59
CA ALA A 270 -24.24 3.26 1.32
C ALA A 270 -23.34 2.01 1.23
N GLU A 271 -22.85 1.70 0.02
CA GLU A 271 -21.85 0.64 -0.20
C GLU A 271 -20.60 0.89 0.67
N GLY A 272 -20.03 2.08 0.59
CA GLY A 272 -18.80 2.42 1.30
C GLY A 272 -18.95 2.35 2.82
N MET A 273 -20.08 2.81 3.37
CA MET A 273 -20.37 2.71 4.81
C MET A 273 -20.47 1.24 5.28
N LEU A 274 -21.21 0.41 4.54
CA LEU A 274 -21.35 -1.02 4.86
C LEU A 274 -20.02 -1.76 4.74
N ARG A 275 -19.26 -1.48 3.67
CA ARG A 275 -17.93 -2.06 3.44
C ARG A 275 -16.99 -1.72 4.57
N PHE A 276 -16.91 -0.45 4.97
CA PHE A 276 -16.04 -0.03 6.06
C PHE A 276 -16.46 -0.60 7.41
N HIS A 277 -17.76 -0.69 7.68
CA HIS A 277 -18.25 -1.31 8.90
C HIS A 277 -17.90 -2.80 9.00
N LEU A 278 -18.16 -3.57 7.94
CA LEU A 278 -17.87 -5.00 7.88
C LEU A 278 -16.37 -5.28 7.94
N GLU A 279 -15.58 -4.52 7.19
CA GLU A 279 -14.13 -4.68 7.15
C GLU A 279 -13.49 -4.29 8.49
N GLY A 280 -13.98 -3.22 9.12
CA GLY A 280 -13.46 -2.71 10.39
C GLY A 280 -13.72 -3.62 11.59
N ARG A 281 -14.57 -4.66 11.44
CA ARG A 281 -14.79 -5.71 12.44
C ARG A 281 -13.79 -6.85 12.36
N LYS A 282 -13.08 -6.99 11.25
CA LYS A 282 -12.07 -8.03 11.09
C LYS A 282 -10.83 -7.71 11.91
N PRO A 283 -10.11 -8.73 12.42
CA PRO A 283 -8.74 -8.57 12.91
C PRO A 283 -7.87 -7.85 11.88
N ILE A 284 -6.92 -7.04 12.32
CA ILE A 284 -6.10 -6.19 11.43
C ILE A 284 -5.33 -7.01 10.37
N GLU A 285 -5.00 -8.26 10.71
CA GLU A 285 -4.30 -9.23 9.87
C GLU A 285 -5.18 -9.75 8.72
N GLU A 286 -6.49 -9.76 8.92
CA GLU A 286 -7.49 -10.20 7.93
C GLU A 286 -8.02 -9.03 7.10
N GLN A 287 -7.75 -7.79 7.53
CA GLN A 287 -8.20 -6.61 6.81
C GLN A 287 -7.49 -6.44 5.46
N VAL A 288 -8.22 -5.88 4.50
CA VAL A 288 -7.68 -5.38 3.23
C VAL A 288 -7.08 -4.01 3.47
N TRP A 289 -5.75 -3.93 3.37
CA TRP A 289 -5.04 -2.66 3.51
C TRP A 289 -5.08 -1.86 2.21
N PRO A 290 -5.21 -0.52 2.29
CA PRO A 290 -4.99 0.33 1.14
C PRO A 290 -3.63 0.03 0.51
N GLU A 291 -3.56 -0.01 -0.82
CA GLU A 291 -2.35 -0.42 -1.56
C GLU A 291 -1.09 0.31 -1.08
N ARG A 292 -1.23 1.62 -0.82
CA ARG A 292 -0.16 2.50 -0.32
C ARG A 292 0.38 2.11 1.05
N LEU A 293 -0.39 1.40 1.87
CA LEU A 293 0.01 0.98 3.21
C LEU A 293 0.47 -0.48 3.24
N ARG A 294 0.52 -1.19 2.10
CA ARG A 294 0.88 -2.61 2.07
C ARG A 294 2.35 -2.87 2.42
N SER A 295 3.27 -1.98 2.01
CA SER A 295 4.69 -2.06 2.43
C SER A 295 4.80 -1.91 3.95
N GLU A 296 4.05 -0.95 4.48
CA GLU A 296 4.06 -0.58 5.89
C GLU A 296 3.44 -1.63 6.80
N ARG A 297 2.53 -2.46 6.25
CA ARG A 297 1.97 -3.62 6.94
C ARG A 297 3.07 -4.53 7.51
N LEU A 298 4.23 -4.61 6.88
CA LEU A 298 5.33 -5.45 7.33
C LEU A 298 6.08 -4.83 8.50
N LEU A 299 6.20 -3.50 8.49
CA LEU A 299 6.87 -2.71 9.53
C LEU A 299 5.99 -2.57 10.77
N LEU A 300 4.68 -2.45 10.57
CA LEU A 300 3.67 -2.25 11.62
C LEU A 300 2.99 -3.55 12.06
N ALA A 301 3.18 -4.66 11.33
CA ALA A 301 2.84 -5.96 11.88
C ALA A 301 3.63 -6.10 13.17
N PRO A 302 2.99 -6.47 14.31
CA PRO A 302 3.72 -6.71 15.54
C PRO A 302 4.91 -7.62 15.21
N PRO A 303 6.15 -7.25 15.59
CA PRO A 303 7.39 -7.84 15.09
C PRO A 303 7.20 -9.33 15.09
N LEU A 304 7.05 -9.92 13.88
CA LEU A 304 6.53 -11.26 13.61
C LEU A 304 6.54 -12.06 14.89
N ARG A 305 5.46 -12.00 15.71
CA ARG A 305 5.46 -12.45 17.12
C ARG A 305 6.41 -13.62 17.18
N THR A 306 7.56 -13.51 17.85
CA THR A 306 8.58 -14.59 17.89
C THR A 306 7.82 -15.90 17.90
N PHE A 307 7.76 -16.59 16.75
CA PHE A 307 6.61 -17.46 16.47
C PHE A 307 6.80 -18.73 17.30
N SER A 308 6.36 -18.67 18.54
CA SER A 308 6.39 -19.74 19.52
C SER A 308 5.41 -20.88 19.17
N LYS A 309 4.91 -20.92 17.93
CA LYS A 309 3.87 -21.83 17.46
C LYS A 309 4.23 -22.68 16.25
N VAL A 310 5.47 -22.69 15.77
CA VAL A 310 5.98 -23.94 15.18
C VAL A 310 6.58 -24.72 16.34
N LYS A 311 5.71 -25.33 17.17
CA LYS A 311 6.16 -26.07 18.35
C LYS A 311 7.18 -27.12 17.89
N ASN A 312 8.37 -27.07 18.48
CA ASN A 312 9.46 -28.03 18.29
C ASN A 312 10.21 -27.98 16.95
N VAL A 313 10.17 -26.87 16.20
CA VAL A 313 11.05 -26.71 15.01
C VAL A 313 12.17 -25.72 15.28
N GLN A 314 13.41 -26.16 15.13
CA GLN A 314 14.61 -25.34 15.25
C GLN A 314 15.14 -24.97 13.86
N ILE A 315 15.48 -23.70 13.64
CA ILE A 315 16.16 -23.27 12.41
C ILE A 315 17.66 -23.16 12.68
N THR A 316 18.47 -23.89 11.93
CA THR A 316 19.93 -23.90 12.05
C THR A 316 20.59 -23.85 10.67
N SER A 317 21.82 -23.35 10.59
CA SER A 317 22.64 -23.50 9.38
C SER A 317 22.93 -24.97 9.11
N ALA A 318 22.91 -25.38 7.85
CA ALA A 318 23.26 -26.74 7.44
C ALA A 318 24.77 -26.97 7.53
N SER A 319 25.14 -28.18 7.88
CA SER A 319 26.52 -28.69 7.89
C SER A 319 26.77 -29.67 6.74
N PRO A 320 28.03 -30.03 6.43
CA PRO A 320 28.33 -31.10 5.48
C PRO A 320 27.66 -32.45 5.81
N PHE A 321 27.33 -32.70 7.09
CA PHE A 321 26.64 -33.92 7.51
C PHE A 321 25.16 -33.95 7.10
N ASP A 322 24.57 -32.81 6.76
CA ASP A 322 23.17 -32.69 6.37
C ASP A 322 22.92 -32.94 4.87
N LEU A 323 23.98 -33.08 4.07
CA LEU A 323 23.90 -33.10 2.59
C LEU A 323 22.98 -34.20 2.06
N LEU A 324 23.03 -35.41 2.62
CA LEU A 324 22.18 -36.50 2.16
C LEU A 324 20.70 -36.21 2.46
N ALA A 325 20.38 -35.76 3.68
CA ALA A 325 19.01 -35.41 4.05
C ALA A 325 18.46 -34.24 3.21
N LEU A 326 19.30 -33.24 2.89
CA LEU A 326 18.95 -32.14 1.99
C LEU A 326 18.64 -32.61 0.57
N VAL A 327 19.42 -33.55 0.03
CA VAL A 327 19.20 -34.12 -1.31
C VAL A 327 17.92 -34.93 -1.37
N GLU A 328 17.67 -35.77 -0.36
CA GLU A 328 16.43 -36.56 -0.26
C GLU A 328 15.21 -35.65 -0.16
N LEU A 329 15.25 -34.65 0.72
CA LEU A 329 14.15 -33.70 0.87
C LEU A 329 13.93 -32.83 -0.37
N HIS A 330 15.00 -32.41 -1.05
CA HIS A 330 14.90 -31.67 -2.33
C HIS A 330 14.23 -32.55 -3.40
N ALA A 331 14.71 -33.78 -3.59
CA ALA A 331 14.15 -34.70 -4.58
C ALA A 331 12.68 -35.04 -4.31
N ALA A 332 12.28 -35.17 -3.04
CA ALA A 332 10.90 -35.43 -2.65
C ALA A 332 9.98 -34.20 -2.82
N SER A 333 10.52 -32.99 -2.63
CA SER A 333 9.74 -31.74 -2.69
C SER A 333 9.56 -31.19 -4.10
N PHE A 334 10.39 -31.62 -5.05
CA PHE A 334 10.37 -31.17 -6.45
C PHE A 334 10.34 -32.37 -7.39
N PRO A 335 9.14 -32.86 -7.75
CA PRO A 335 8.98 -33.97 -8.69
C PRO A 335 9.65 -33.71 -10.05
N GLN A 336 9.97 -34.79 -10.77
CA GLN A 336 10.50 -34.68 -12.14
C GLN A 336 9.54 -33.86 -13.03
N GLY A 337 10.09 -32.96 -13.85
CA GLY A 337 9.31 -32.03 -14.68
C GLY A 337 9.05 -30.66 -14.05
N GLU A 338 9.16 -30.53 -12.72
CA GLU A 338 8.89 -29.26 -12.02
C GLU A 338 10.16 -28.44 -11.73
N HIS A 339 11.31 -29.11 -11.57
CA HIS A 339 12.56 -28.45 -11.24
C HIS A 339 13.75 -29.08 -11.97
N ILE A 340 14.37 -28.30 -12.85
CA ILE A 340 15.43 -28.77 -13.76
C ILE A 340 16.64 -29.39 -13.05
N LEU A 341 16.98 -28.96 -11.84
CA LEU A 341 18.10 -29.54 -11.10
C LEU A 341 17.77 -30.93 -10.53
N ALA A 342 16.50 -31.19 -10.24
CA ALA A 342 16.06 -32.50 -9.78
C ALA A 342 16.08 -33.52 -10.94
N GLU A 343 15.84 -33.07 -12.18
CA GLU A 343 15.92 -33.91 -13.39
C GLU A 343 17.35 -34.39 -13.70
N LEU A 344 18.37 -33.64 -13.26
CA LEU A 344 19.78 -34.05 -13.39
C LEU A 344 20.18 -35.15 -12.39
N GLY A 345 19.28 -35.51 -11.47
CA GLY A 345 19.42 -36.61 -10.52
C GLY A 345 20.11 -36.25 -9.22
N LYS A 346 20.01 -37.17 -8.24
CA LYS A 346 20.59 -37.03 -6.90
C LYS A 346 22.10 -36.71 -6.88
N PRO A 347 22.95 -37.28 -7.75
CA PRO A 347 24.37 -36.92 -7.78
C PRO A 347 24.63 -35.44 -8.07
N PHE A 348 23.84 -34.84 -8.98
CA PHE A 348 23.93 -33.40 -9.27
C PHE A 348 23.41 -32.58 -8.08
N LEU A 349 22.27 -32.94 -7.49
CA LEU A 349 21.75 -32.28 -6.29
C LEU A 349 22.76 -32.31 -5.13
N LEU A 350 23.46 -33.44 -4.94
CA LEU A 350 24.50 -33.58 -3.92
C LEU A 350 25.67 -32.64 -4.17
N ALA A 351 26.13 -32.54 -5.43
CA ALA A 351 27.19 -31.60 -5.81
C ALA A 351 26.74 -30.13 -5.59
N ALA A 352 25.51 -29.80 -5.96
CA ALA A 352 24.95 -28.47 -5.81
C ALA A 352 24.82 -28.06 -4.34
N HIS A 353 24.23 -28.91 -3.49
CA HIS A 353 24.12 -28.64 -2.05
C HIS A 353 25.47 -28.59 -1.37
N ARG A 354 26.43 -29.46 -1.76
CA ARG A 354 27.80 -29.38 -1.27
C ARG A 354 28.41 -28.01 -1.56
N TRP A 355 28.25 -27.51 -2.78
CA TRP A 355 28.72 -26.19 -3.17
C TRP A 355 28.06 -25.06 -2.36
N PHE A 356 26.76 -25.12 -2.11
CA PHE A 356 26.08 -24.12 -1.27
C PHE A 356 26.51 -24.16 0.20
N VAL A 357 26.76 -25.34 0.76
CA VAL A 357 27.21 -25.49 2.15
C VAL A 357 28.67 -25.08 2.33
N SER A 358 29.54 -25.32 1.34
CA SER A 358 30.99 -25.14 1.49
C SER A 358 31.54 -23.81 0.97
N THR A 359 30.76 -23.01 0.24
CA THR A 359 31.27 -21.81 -0.43
C THR A 359 30.97 -20.54 0.39
N PRO A 360 31.97 -19.69 0.66
CA PRO A 360 31.75 -18.41 1.34
C PRO A 360 30.71 -17.53 0.63
N GLY A 361 29.81 -16.92 1.40
CA GLY A 361 28.70 -16.09 0.89
C GLY A 361 27.47 -16.89 0.45
N ASN A 362 27.52 -18.22 0.49
CA ASN A 362 26.36 -19.08 0.35
C ASN A 362 25.84 -19.50 1.73
N HIS A 363 24.53 -19.67 1.83
CA HIS A 363 23.85 -20.03 3.06
C HIS A 363 22.80 -21.09 2.79
N VAL A 364 22.77 -22.11 3.66
CA VAL A 364 21.71 -23.11 3.70
C VAL A 364 21.16 -23.15 5.12
N LEU A 365 19.89 -22.80 5.30
CA LEU A 365 19.20 -22.90 6.57
C LEU A 365 18.27 -24.12 6.53
N THR A 366 18.26 -24.88 7.61
CA THR A 366 17.44 -26.08 7.79
C THR A 366 16.45 -25.86 8.92
N ALA A 367 15.24 -26.36 8.75
CA ALA A 367 14.23 -26.48 9.79
C ALA A 367 14.24 -27.93 10.27
N ARG A 368 14.51 -28.15 11.56
CA ARG A 368 14.62 -29.48 12.18
C ARG A 368 13.53 -29.71 13.20
N GLN A 369 12.96 -30.90 13.22
CA GLN A 369 12.12 -31.39 14.31
C GLN A 369 12.79 -32.63 14.89
N GLY A 370 13.39 -32.50 16.08
CA GLY A 370 14.38 -33.48 16.56
C GLY A 370 15.58 -33.56 15.60
N ASP A 371 16.01 -34.78 15.27
CA ASP A 371 17.16 -35.00 14.36
C ASP A 371 16.80 -34.89 12.87
N ARG A 372 15.51 -34.88 12.53
CA ARG A 372 15.01 -34.87 11.14
C ARG A 372 14.95 -33.45 10.58
N ILE A 373 15.50 -33.27 9.38
CA ILE A 373 15.30 -32.06 8.57
C ILE A 373 13.92 -32.16 7.91
N VAL A 374 13.05 -31.19 8.21
CA VAL A 374 11.67 -31.10 7.69
C VAL A 374 11.47 -29.93 6.72
N GLY A 375 12.49 -29.09 6.55
CA GLY A 375 12.50 -28.01 5.56
C GLY A 375 13.89 -27.41 5.38
N PHE A 376 14.11 -26.74 4.26
CA PHE A 376 15.34 -25.97 4.06
C PHE A 376 15.09 -24.75 3.14
N THR A 377 15.97 -23.76 3.25
CA THR A 377 16.11 -22.69 2.27
C THR A 377 17.58 -22.44 1.96
N THR A 378 17.88 -22.22 0.68
CA THR A 378 19.24 -22.04 0.17
C THR A 378 19.30 -20.70 -0.55
N PHE A 379 20.30 -19.88 -0.25
CA PHE A 379 20.50 -18.59 -0.89
C PHE A 379 21.98 -18.23 -0.98
N SER A 380 22.29 -17.28 -1.84
CA SER A 380 23.65 -16.76 -2.09
C SER A 380 23.64 -15.25 -2.04
N GLU A 381 24.66 -14.64 -1.46
CA GLU A 381 24.88 -13.18 -1.43
C GLU A 381 25.17 -12.60 -2.83
N ARG A 382 25.48 -13.47 -3.80
CA ARG A 382 25.81 -13.11 -5.19
C ARG A 382 25.03 -13.98 -6.19
N PRO A 383 24.95 -13.57 -7.48
CA PRO A 383 24.41 -14.43 -8.52
C PRO A 383 25.12 -15.80 -8.57
N TYR A 384 24.37 -16.88 -8.34
CA TYR A 384 24.97 -18.21 -8.15
C TYR A 384 24.96 -19.09 -9.40
N ASN A 385 24.16 -18.76 -10.43
CA ASN A 385 23.88 -19.67 -11.54
C ASN A 385 25.15 -20.18 -12.24
N LEU A 386 26.03 -19.28 -12.70
CA LEU A 386 27.25 -19.65 -13.42
C LEU A 386 28.32 -20.29 -12.51
N PRO A 387 28.62 -19.75 -11.30
CA PRO A 387 29.51 -20.41 -10.34
C PRO A 387 29.08 -21.84 -9.97
N LEU A 388 27.78 -22.04 -9.70
CA LEU A 388 27.22 -23.35 -9.38
C LEU A 388 27.42 -24.35 -10.52
N LEU A 389 27.09 -23.94 -11.76
CA LEU A 389 27.23 -24.81 -12.93
C LEU A 389 28.68 -25.19 -13.19
N ARG A 390 29.63 -24.26 -13.02
CA ARG A 390 31.07 -24.55 -13.12
C ARG A 390 31.52 -25.54 -12.05
N ALA A 391 31.10 -25.33 -10.81
CA ALA A 391 31.43 -26.24 -9.70
C ALA A 391 30.84 -27.64 -9.89
N CYS A 392 29.67 -27.74 -10.53
CA CYS A 392 28.95 -29.00 -10.72
C CYS A 392 29.10 -29.60 -12.13
N TRP A 393 30.00 -29.09 -12.97
CA TRP A 393 30.06 -29.41 -14.41
C TRP A 393 30.19 -30.91 -14.70
N ARG A 394 30.99 -31.64 -13.92
CA ARG A 394 31.17 -33.09 -14.08
C ARG A 394 29.87 -33.86 -13.84
N GLU A 395 29.12 -33.50 -12.80
CA GLU A 395 27.85 -34.15 -12.46
C GLU A 395 26.72 -33.66 -13.38
N LEU A 396 26.82 -32.45 -13.91
CA LEU A 396 25.93 -31.95 -14.96
C LEU A 396 26.04 -32.82 -16.21
N ILE A 397 27.25 -33.05 -16.72
CA ILE A 397 27.47 -33.91 -17.89
C ILE A 397 26.92 -35.32 -17.65
N LYS A 398 27.25 -35.92 -16.51
CA LYS A 398 26.75 -37.27 -16.16
C LYS A 398 25.22 -37.31 -16.07
N GLY A 399 24.60 -36.27 -15.51
CA GLY A 399 23.15 -36.12 -15.44
C GLY A 399 22.52 -36.05 -16.84
N CYS A 400 23.07 -35.22 -17.72
CA CYS A 400 22.62 -35.11 -19.11
C CYS A 400 22.78 -36.42 -19.89
N LEU A 401 23.87 -37.17 -19.67
CA LEU A 401 24.08 -38.48 -20.32
C LEU A 401 23.06 -39.53 -19.84
N ARG A 402 22.68 -39.50 -18.56
CA ARG A 402 21.66 -40.42 -17.99
C ARG A 402 20.24 -40.04 -18.40
N HIS A 403 20.00 -38.76 -18.65
CA HIS A 403 18.70 -38.22 -19.01
C HIS A 403 18.83 -37.34 -20.26
N PRO A 404 19.01 -37.93 -21.46
CA PRO A 404 19.32 -37.19 -22.69
C PRO A 404 18.29 -36.12 -23.05
N GLY A 405 17.01 -36.30 -22.66
CA GLY A 405 15.97 -35.28 -22.83
C GLY A 405 16.27 -33.96 -22.10
N THR A 406 17.05 -33.99 -21.02
CA THR A 406 17.45 -32.78 -20.28
C THR A 406 18.48 -31.94 -21.03
N ALA A 407 19.31 -32.55 -21.90
CA ALA A 407 20.30 -31.83 -22.69
C ALA A 407 19.66 -30.90 -23.73
N PHE A 408 18.47 -31.26 -24.21
CA PHE A 408 17.66 -30.45 -25.13
C PHE A 408 16.64 -29.55 -24.41
N ASN A 409 16.64 -29.53 -23.08
CA ASN A 409 15.76 -28.65 -22.33
C ASN A 409 16.19 -27.20 -22.56
N ALA A 410 15.37 -26.46 -23.31
CA ALA A 410 15.61 -25.05 -23.62
C ALA A 410 15.85 -24.20 -22.36
N GLU A 411 15.35 -24.61 -21.19
CA GLU A 411 15.60 -23.93 -19.92
C GLU A 411 17.04 -24.15 -19.40
N LEU A 412 17.61 -25.34 -19.58
CA LEU A 412 19.00 -25.61 -19.21
C LEU A 412 19.94 -24.78 -20.09
N LEU A 413 19.68 -24.79 -21.40
CA LEU A 413 20.40 -23.99 -22.39
C LEU A 413 20.23 -22.49 -22.13
N MET A 414 19.02 -22.04 -21.80
CA MET A 414 18.76 -20.67 -21.40
C MET A 414 19.53 -20.32 -20.12
N ARG A 415 19.60 -21.17 -19.10
CA ARG A 415 20.37 -20.89 -17.87
C ARG A 415 21.88 -20.81 -18.14
N LEU A 416 22.39 -21.64 -19.05
CA LEU A 416 23.77 -21.58 -19.52
C LEU A 416 24.03 -20.29 -20.31
N GLY A 417 23.09 -19.86 -21.17
CA GLY A 417 23.18 -18.63 -21.97
C GLY A 417 22.91 -17.33 -21.18
N TRP A 418 22.01 -17.34 -20.20
CA TRP A 418 21.66 -16.18 -19.38
C TRP A 418 22.77 -15.80 -18.42
N GLY A 419 23.68 -16.72 -18.07
CA GLY A 419 24.92 -16.40 -17.36
C GLY A 419 25.80 -15.38 -18.10
N LEU A 420 25.64 -15.24 -19.43
CA LEU A 420 26.31 -14.21 -20.25
C LEU A 420 25.48 -12.91 -20.38
N VAL A 421 24.17 -12.96 -20.12
CA VAL A 421 23.24 -11.83 -20.33
C VAL A 421 22.84 -11.14 -19.02
N GLN A 422 23.01 -11.76 -17.86
CA GLN A 422 22.86 -11.13 -16.54
C GLN A 422 23.99 -10.14 -16.19
N LYS A 423 24.23 -9.18 -17.09
CA LYS A 423 24.57 -7.82 -16.68
C LYS A 423 23.34 -7.29 -15.92
N PHE A 424 23.27 -7.58 -14.62
CA PHE A 424 22.69 -6.62 -13.67
C PHE A 424 23.43 -5.30 -13.93
N ARG A 425 22.81 -4.44 -14.74
CA ARG A 425 23.49 -3.34 -15.43
C ARG A 425 23.63 -2.10 -14.52
N GLY A 426 23.88 -2.33 -13.23
CA GLY A 426 24.12 -1.30 -12.23
C GLY A 426 25.02 -1.84 -11.12
N ARG A 427 25.81 -0.95 -10.49
CA ARG A 427 26.75 -1.23 -9.40
C ARG A 427 26.10 -1.84 -8.13
N ASP A 428 24.77 -1.94 -8.08
CA ASP A 428 24.01 -2.46 -6.93
C ASP A 428 23.98 -3.99 -6.84
N SER A 429 24.59 -4.73 -7.77
CA SER A 429 24.51 -6.21 -7.76
C SER A 429 25.28 -6.88 -6.62
N GLU A 430 26.20 -6.17 -5.95
CA GLU A 430 27.07 -6.77 -4.93
C GLU A 430 26.40 -6.95 -3.57
N GLN A 431 25.22 -6.37 -3.35
CA GLN A 431 24.51 -6.39 -2.07
C GLN A 431 23.11 -7.00 -2.16
N VAL A 432 22.83 -7.79 -3.21
CA VAL A 432 21.52 -8.43 -3.42
C VAL A 432 21.65 -9.93 -3.29
N ALA A 433 21.05 -10.51 -2.24
CA ALA A 433 20.95 -11.96 -2.10
C ALA A 433 19.97 -12.56 -3.10
N GLN A 434 20.26 -13.77 -3.56
CA GLN A 434 19.37 -14.57 -4.39
C GLN A 434 19.01 -15.87 -3.68
N ILE A 435 17.72 -16.07 -3.38
CA ILE A 435 17.19 -17.34 -2.89
C ILE A 435 17.10 -18.31 -4.06
N ALA A 436 17.79 -19.44 -3.94
CA ALA A 436 17.83 -20.49 -4.93
C ALA A 436 16.65 -21.45 -4.76
N PHE A 437 16.50 -22.01 -3.56
CA PHE A 437 15.51 -23.05 -3.27
C PHE A 437 14.85 -22.82 -1.91
N THR A 438 13.61 -23.22 -1.78
CA THR A 438 12.93 -23.37 -0.49
C THR A 438 12.02 -24.57 -0.58
N ALA A 439 12.18 -25.53 0.32
CA ALA A 439 11.38 -26.74 0.37
C ALA A 439 10.96 -27.04 1.80
N VAL A 440 9.79 -27.64 1.93
CA VAL A 440 9.23 -28.13 3.18
C VAL A 440 8.65 -29.50 2.88
N ASP A 441 9.01 -30.47 3.72
CA ASP A 441 8.52 -31.82 3.69
C ASP A 441 6.98 -31.80 3.63
N LYS A 442 6.39 -32.63 2.75
CA LYS A 442 4.97 -32.61 2.44
C LYS A 442 4.09 -32.72 3.69
N ASP A 443 4.49 -33.55 4.65
CA ASP A 443 3.74 -33.78 5.89
C ASP A 443 3.82 -32.58 6.86
N PHE A 444 4.77 -31.69 6.62
CA PHE A 444 5.04 -30.49 7.40
C PHE A 444 4.59 -29.20 6.72
N GLN A 445 4.04 -29.29 5.51
CA GLN A 445 3.51 -28.13 4.80
C GLN A 445 2.28 -27.55 5.52
N GLY A 446 2.10 -26.23 5.44
CA GLY A 446 0.98 -25.53 6.10
C GLY A 446 1.21 -25.24 7.59
N GLN A 447 2.25 -25.81 8.21
CA GLN A 447 2.58 -25.58 9.62
C GLN A 447 3.42 -24.31 9.87
N GLY A 448 3.59 -23.45 8.86
CA GLY A 448 4.37 -22.21 8.97
C GLY A 448 5.89 -22.35 8.80
N ILE A 449 6.43 -23.56 8.59
CA ILE A 449 7.87 -23.81 8.42
C ILE A 449 8.49 -22.99 7.29
N GLY A 450 7.84 -22.94 6.12
CA GLY A 450 8.33 -22.15 4.98
C GLY A 450 8.42 -20.65 5.29
N ARG A 451 7.50 -20.13 6.12
CA ARG A 451 7.51 -18.74 6.57
C ARG A 451 8.66 -18.50 7.56
N ALA A 452 8.87 -19.43 8.48
CA ALA A 452 9.96 -19.34 9.45
C ALA A 452 11.34 -19.39 8.77
N LEU A 453 11.53 -20.29 7.79
CA LEU A 453 12.75 -20.35 6.96
C LEU A 453 12.97 -19.05 6.19
N LYS A 454 11.91 -18.47 5.62
CA LYS A 454 12.00 -17.18 4.90
C LYS A 454 12.41 -16.05 5.84
N ALA A 455 11.76 -15.91 6.99
CA ALA A 455 12.11 -14.90 7.99
C ALA A 455 13.56 -15.05 8.46
N ALA A 456 14.02 -16.28 8.71
CA ALA A 456 15.41 -16.54 9.07
C ALA A 456 16.39 -16.16 7.95
N SER A 457 16.07 -16.46 6.68
CA SER A 457 16.90 -16.04 5.55
C SER A 457 17.01 -14.52 5.42
N ILE A 458 15.90 -13.80 5.60
CA ILE A 458 15.86 -12.32 5.58
C ILE A 458 16.74 -11.76 6.70
N LYS A 459 16.61 -12.30 7.90
CA LYS A 459 17.42 -11.90 9.06
C LYS A 459 18.92 -12.07 8.79
N VAL A 460 19.33 -13.22 8.24
CA VAL A 460 20.75 -13.44 7.86
C VAL A 460 21.19 -12.43 6.80
N CYS A 461 20.36 -12.12 5.80
CA CYS A 461 20.68 -11.10 4.80
C CYS A 461 20.84 -9.70 5.41
N GLN A 462 19.99 -9.32 6.37
CA GLN A 462 20.08 -8.04 7.08
C GLN A 462 21.36 -7.95 7.93
N GLU A 463 21.67 -9.01 8.69
CA GLU A 463 22.89 -9.10 9.50
C GLU A 463 24.17 -9.04 8.65
N ARG A 464 24.08 -9.44 7.38
CA ARG A 464 25.17 -9.36 6.39
C ARG A 464 25.22 -8.02 5.65
N GLY A 465 24.33 -7.08 5.97
CA GLY A 465 24.29 -5.76 5.34
C GLY A 465 23.84 -5.78 3.88
N LEU A 466 23.05 -6.77 3.47
CA LEU A 466 22.48 -6.84 2.13
C LEU A 466 21.31 -5.85 2.02
N VAL A 467 21.17 -5.23 0.85
CA VAL A 467 20.15 -4.19 0.62
C VAL A 467 18.86 -4.76 0.05
N ALA A 468 18.91 -5.96 -0.54
CA ALA A 468 17.72 -6.63 -1.05
C ALA A 468 17.89 -8.15 -1.13
N VAL A 469 16.76 -8.84 -1.25
CA VAL A 469 16.67 -10.27 -1.53
C VAL A 469 15.78 -10.48 -2.75
N VAL A 470 16.21 -11.31 -3.69
CA VAL A 470 15.43 -11.71 -4.86
C VAL A 470 15.19 -13.21 -4.88
N THR A 471 14.05 -13.62 -5.43
CA THR A 471 13.71 -15.03 -5.61
C THR A 471 12.93 -15.22 -6.92
N GLY A 472 13.22 -16.30 -7.62
CA GLY A 472 12.41 -16.77 -8.75
C GLY A 472 11.36 -17.77 -8.26
N VAL A 473 10.12 -17.66 -8.75
CA VAL A 473 9.03 -18.60 -8.44
C VAL A 473 8.33 -18.99 -9.73
N HIS A 474 8.13 -20.28 -9.97
CA HIS A 474 7.34 -20.74 -11.12
C HIS A 474 5.93 -20.17 -11.10
N ARG A 475 5.43 -19.72 -12.25
CA ARG A 475 4.12 -19.08 -12.37
C ARG A 475 2.96 -19.97 -11.93
N GLN A 476 3.13 -21.28 -12.06
CA GLN A 476 2.17 -22.27 -11.61
C GLN A 476 2.20 -22.48 -10.08
N ASN A 477 3.30 -22.14 -9.41
CA ASN A 477 3.45 -22.29 -7.96
C ASN A 477 2.95 -21.04 -7.21
N LEU A 478 1.63 -20.81 -7.29
CA LEU A 478 0.99 -19.66 -6.63
C LEU A 478 1.15 -19.70 -5.10
N ARG A 479 1.27 -20.89 -4.51
CA ARG A 479 1.51 -21.04 -3.07
C ARG A 479 2.87 -20.47 -2.66
N ALA A 480 3.92 -20.74 -3.42
CA ALA A 480 5.23 -20.16 -3.19
C ALA A 480 5.24 -18.64 -3.45
N LYS A 481 4.50 -18.16 -4.47
CA LYS A 481 4.34 -16.72 -4.71
C LYS A 481 3.72 -16.03 -3.48
N GLN A 482 2.59 -16.54 -3.03
CA GLN A 482 1.87 -16.01 -1.87
C GLN A 482 2.73 -16.06 -0.59
N LEU A 483 3.51 -17.13 -0.40
CA LEU A 483 4.44 -17.22 0.74
C LEU A 483 5.48 -16.09 0.73
N ASN A 484 6.03 -15.76 -0.43
CA ASN A 484 7.00 -14.66 -0.56
C ASN A 484 6.32 -13.29 -0.42
N GLU A 485 5.13 -13.09 -0.99
CA GLU A 485 4.36 -11.84 -0.82
C GLU A 485 4.01 -11.59 0.65
N GLN A 486 3.65 -12.65 1.40
CA GLN A 486 3.44 -12.57 2.85
C GLN A 486 4.71 -12.22 3.64
N ALA A 487 5.87 -12.55 3.10
CA ALA A 487 7.17 -12.16 3.64
C ALA A 487 7.62 -10.77 3.14
N GLY A 488 6.76 -10.06 2.41
CA GLY A 488 6.99 -8.70 1.95
C GLY A 488 7.64 -8.54 0.58
N PHE A 489 7.87 -9.64 -0.13
CA PHE A 489 8.40 -9.55 -1.48
C PHE A 489 7.35 -8.95 -2.43
N VAL A 490 7.79 -8.06 -3.30
CA VAL A 490 6.99 -7.43 -4.35
C VAL A 490 7.40 -8.04 -5.69
N GLU A 491 6.44 -8.31 -6.56
CA GLU A 491 6.72 -8.75 -7.92
C GLU A 491 7.46 -7.66 -8.72
N VAL A 492 8.48 -8.08 -9.50
CA VAL A 492 9.25 -7.23 -10.40
C VAL A 492 8.99 -7.71 -11.84
N PRO A 493 7.93 -7.19 -12.51
CA PRO A 493 7.50 -7.70 -13.81
C PRO A 493 8.60 -7.67 -14.88
N SER A 494 9.50 -6.68 -14.82
CA SER A 494 10.62 -6.52 -15.76
C SER A 494 11.65 -7.64 -15.71
N LEU A 495 11.71 -8.39 -14.60
CA LEU A 495 12.57 -9.57 -14.45
C LEU A 495 11.83 -10.87 -14.75
N GLY A 496 10.49 -10.84 -14.72
CA GLY A 496 9.62 -11.97 -15.04
C GLY A 496 9.80 -12.48 -16.46
N ASN A 497 9.53 -13.77 -16.66
CA ASN A 497 9.42 -14.37 -18.00
C ASN A 497 8.16 -15.23 -18.08
N ARG A 498 7.96 -15.98 -19.18
CA ARG A 498 6.77 -16.83 -19.38
C ARG A 498 6.60 -17.92 -18.31
N ARG A 499 7.66 -18.32 -17.61
CA ARG A 499 7.65 -19.41 -16.61
C ARG A 499 7.84 -18.95 -15.18
N LEU A 500 8.56 -17.84 -14.93
CA LEU A 500 8.92 -17.37 -13.59
C LEU A 500 8.33 -15.99 -13.30
N PHE A 501 7.78 -15.85 -12.09
CA PHE A 501 7.71 -14.60 -11.37
C PHE A 501 9.08 -14.32 -10.73
N TYR A 502 9.53 -13.08 -10.80
CA TYR A 502 10.64 -12.62 -9.96
C TYR A 502 10.08 -11.69 -8.91
N LEU A 503 10.42 -11.97 -7.66
CA LEU A 503 9.98 -11.20 -6.51
C LEU A 503 11.21 -10.61 -5.83
N ARG A 504 11.08 -9.39 -5.32
CA ARG A 504 12.14 -8.65 -4.63
C ARG A 504 11.63 -8.11 -3.30
N LEU A 505 12.45 -8.25 -2.27
CA LEU A 505 12.27 -7.60 -0.97
C LEU A 505 13.45 -6.66 -0.75
N ASP A 506 13.18 -5.36 -0.59
CA ASP A 506 14.19 -4.39 -0.17
C ASP A 506 14.33 -4.43 1.36
N LEU A 507 15.56 -4.50 1.86
CA LEU A 507 15.85 -4.70 3.29
C LEU A 507 16.12 -3.40 4.05
N GLY A 508 16.13 -2.25 3.36
CA GLY A 508 16.58 -0.96 3.90
C GLY A 508 18.11 -0.89 3.99
N LYS A 509 18.66 0.32 4.09
CA LYS A 509 20.09 0.49 4.38
C LYS A 509 20.34 0.23 5.87
N PRO A 510 21.43 -0.45 6.25
CA PRO A 510 21.81 -0.59 7.65
C PRO A 510 21.92 0.80 8.31
N GLY A 511 21.10 1.06 9.34
CA GLY A 511 21.10 2.33 10.09
C GLY A 511 20.08 3.38 9.67
N GLU A 512 19.35 3.18 8.57
CA GLU A 512 18.11 3.91 8.31
C GLU A 512 16.99 3.19 9.09
N ALA A 513 16.70 3.66 10.31
CA ALA A 513 15.46 3.27 10.98
C ALA A 513 14.29 3.67 10.07
N PRO A 514 13.25 2.82 9.94
CA PRO A 514 12.08 3.12 9.11
C PRO A 514 11.39 4.43 9.51
#